data_AF-A0A7C1Z9Q8-F1
#
_entry.id   AF-A0A7C1Z9Q8-F1
#
_cell.length_a   1.000
_cell.length_b   1.000
_cell.length_c   1.000
_cell.angle_alpha   90.00
_cell.angle_beta   90.00
_cell.angle_gamma   90.00
#
_symmetry.space_group_name_H-M   'P 1'
#
loop_
_entity.id
_entity.type
_entity.pdbx_description
1 polymer ?
#
loop_
_entity_poly.entity_id
_entity_poly.type
_entity_poly.pdbx_seq_one_letter_code
_entity_poly.pdbx_strand_id
1 'polypeptide(L)'
;MWWIAQILAIALIAVIHTFNRWASVEGMSFLVRWLANVGGQAVAAPLFILSYTLSPTFFQPWFLGTAILAVLGCVASLVFFAEVITITKILGAALALAGAVLLIL
;
A
#
# COMPACT_ATOMS: atom_id res chain seq x y z
N MET A 1 6.86 -3.92 -17.55
CA MET A 1 6.67 -4.80 -16.38
C MET A 1 5.60 -4.19 -15.49
N TRP A 2 4.35 -4.69 -15.57
CA TRP A 2 3.19 -4.14 -14.87
C TRP A 2 3.41 -4.01 -13.34
N TRP A 3 4.14 -4.96 -12.76
CA TRP A 3 4.42 -5.02 -11.33
C TRP A 3 5.25 -3.84 -10.80
N ILE A 4 6.12 -3.23 -11.62
CA ILE A 4 6.89 -2.04 -11.21
C ILE A 4 5.93 -0.87 -10.95
N ALA A 5 5.00 -0.64 -11.88
CA ALA A 5 4.00 0.42 -11.74
C ALA A 5 3.12 0.18 -10.51
N GLN A 6 2.73 -1.08 -10.25
CA GLN A 6 1.96 -1.44 -9.06
C GLN A 6 2.72 -1.17 -7.76
N ILE A 7 4.00 -1.55 -7.68
CA ILE A 7 4.84 -1.33 -6.49
C ILE A 7 4.94 0.17 -6.20
N LEU A 8 5.22 0.99 -7.22
CA LEU A 8 5.36 2.44 -7.06
C LEU A 8 4.04 3.09 -6.62
N ALA A 9 2.92 2.70 -7.23
CA ALA A 9 1.61 3.20 -6.85
C ALA A 9 1.30 2.86 -5.39
N ILE A 10 1.52 1.62 -4.97
CA ILE A 10 1.20 1.15 -3.63
C ILE A 10 2.14 1.72 -2.58
N ALA A 11 3.43 1.93 -2.90
CA ALA A 11 4.35 2.61 -2.01
C ALA A 11 3.87 4.04 -1.69
N LEU A 12 3.41 4.78 -2.71
CA LEU A 12 2.81 6.09 -2.53
C LEU A 12 1.54 6.03 -1.66
N ILE A 13 0.64 5.07 -1.94
CA ILE A 13 -0.57 4.85 -1.14
C ILE A 13 -0.24 4.52 0.32
N ALA A 14 0.78 3.71 0.57
CA ALA A 14 1.23 3.40 1.93
C ALA A 14 1.75 4.65 2.66
N VAL A 15 2.50 5.51 1.99
CA VAL A 15 2.95 6.81 2.54
C VAL A 15 1.74 7.68 2.89
N ILE A 16 0.74 7.78 2.00
CA ILE A 16 -0.48 8.57 2.23
C ILE A 16 -1.28 8.05 3.42
N HIS A 17 -1.45 6.73 3.56
CA HIS A 17 -2.15 6.14 4.70
C HIS A 17 -1.37 6.36 6.01
N THR A 18 -0.05 6.21 5.97
CA THR A 18 0.82 6.48 7.12
C THR A 18 0.73 7.94 7.54
N PHE A 19 0.84 8.87 6.59
CA PHE A 19 0.64 10.30 6.82
C PHE A 19 -0.74 10.59 7.39
N ASN A 20 -1.81 10.05 6.82
CA ASN A 20 -3.17 10.31 7.27
C ASN A 20 -3.43 9.85 8.71
N ARG A 21 -2.75 8.79 9.15
CA ARG A 21 -2.78 8.33 10.54
C ARG A 21 -1.96 9.28 11.43
N TRP A 22 -0.71 9.55 11.06
CA TRP A 22 0.17 10.47 11.80
C TRP A 22 -0.47 11.86 11.96
N ALA A 23 -0.92 12.47 10.87
CA ALA A 23 -1.61 13.76 10.86
C ALA A 23 -2.90 13.76 11.73
N SER A 24 -3.58 12.62 11.85
CA SER A 24 -4.72 12.50 12.77
C SER A 24 -4.30 12.57 14.22
N VAL A 25 -3.17 11.95 14.58
CA VAL A 25 -2.62 11.94 15.94
C VAL A 25 -2.13 13.34 16.32
N GLU A 26 -1.53 14.06 15.37
CA GLU A 26 -1.09 15.46 15.52
C GLU A 26 -2.26 16.48 15.50
N GLY A 27 -3.50 16.03 15.38
CA GLY A 27 -4.67 16.91 15.41
C GLY A 27 -4.87 17.76 14.15
N MET A 28 -4.28 17.40 13.01
CA MET A 28 -4.50 18.10 11.75
C MET A 28 -5.95 17.97 11.28
N SER A 29 -6.45 19.01 10.63
CA SER A 29 -7.84 19.06 10.17
C SER A 29 -8.15 17.97 9.14
N PHE A 30 -9.42 17.56 9.09
CA PHE A 30 -9.90 16.61 8.08
C PHE A 30 -9.60 17.09 6.65
N LEU A 31 -9.72 18.40 6.37
CA LEU A 31 -9.47 18.95 5.04
C LEU A 31 -8.03 18.71 4.58
N VAL A 32 -7.03 18.92 5.46
CA VAL A 32 -5.62 18.69 5.13
C VAL A 32 -5.38 17.22 4.79
N ARG A 33 -5.90 16.31 5.62
CA ARG A 33 -5.78 14.85 5.43
C ARG A 33 -6.50 14.39 4.17
N TRP A 34 -7.68 14.95 3.90
CA TRP A 34 -8.46 14.67 2.70
C TRP A 34 -7.72 15.14 1.44
N LEU A 35 -7.17 16.35 1.44
CA LEU A 35 -6.37 16.87 0.32
C LEU A 35 -5.13 16.01 0.06
N ALA A 36 -4.41 15.60 1.10
CA ALA A 36 -3.28 14.68 0.97
C ALA A 36 -3.71 13.34 0.36
N ASN A 37 -4.87 12.81 0.77
CA ASN A 37 -5.40 11.57 0.22
C ASN A 37 -5.79 11.71 -1.26
N VAL A 38 -6.61 12.71 -1.60
CA VAL A 38 -7.07 12.93 -2.98
C VAL A 38 -5.91 13.26 -3.91
N GLY A 39 -5.02 14.17 -3.52
CA GLY A 39 -3.84 14.53 -4.31
C GLY A 39 -2.91 13.34 -4.51
N GLY A 40 -2.67 12.57 -3.45
CA GLY A 40 -1.88 11.35 -3.52
C GLY A 40 -2.50 10.26 -4.42
N GLN A 41 -3.82 10.06 -4.35
CA GLN A 41 -4.55 9.17 -5.24
C GLN A 41 -4.49 9.63 -6.71
N ALA A 42 -4.58 10.94 -6.95
CA ALA A 42 -4.45 11.50 -8.30
C ALA A 42 -3.05 11.24 -8.90
N VAL A 43 -2.00 11.28 -8.08
CA VAL A 43 -0.63 10.95 -8.49
C VAL A 43 -0.44 9.44 -8.69
N ALA A 44 -1.09 8.60 -7.88
CA ALA A 44 -1.02 7.15 -8.02
C ALA A 44 -1.84 6.61 -9.21
N ALA A 45 -2.92 7.30 -9.60
CA ALA A 45 -3.87 6.83 -10.60
C ALA A 45 -3.23 6.45 -11.96
N PRO A 46 -2.32 7.24 -12.56
CA PRO A 46 -1.65 6.85 -13.80
C PRO A 46 -0.87 5.54 -13.69
N LEU A 47 -0.23 5.29 -12.53
CA LEU A 47 0.52 4.07 -12.28
C LEU A 47 -0.40 2.86 -12.12
N PHE A 48 -1.54 3.02 -11.46
CA PHE A 48 -2.56 1.98 -11.40
C PHE A 48 -3.11 1.66 -12.79
N ILE A 49 -3.50 2.67 -13.56
CA ILE A 49 -4.00 2.49 -14.93
C ILE A 49 -2.97 1.72 -15.77
N LEU A 50 -1.70 2.15 -15.72
CA LEU A 50 -0.62 1.49 -16.44
C LEU A 50 -0.43 0.03 -16.00
N SER A 51 -0.43 -0.22 -14.69
CA SER A 51 -0.29 -1.56 -14.12
C SER A 51 -1.41 -2.50 -14.60
N TYR A 52 -2.67 -2.10 -14.44
CA TYR A 52 -3.82 -2.92 -14.84
C TYR A 52 -3.95 -3.09 -16.37
N THR A 53 -3.47 -2.13 -17.16
CA THR A 53 -3.48 -2.25 -18.63
C THR A 53 -2.40 -3.22 -19.13
N LEU A 54 -1.27 -3.31 -18.43
CA LEU A 54 -0.14 -4.16 -18.83
C LEU A 54 -0.19 -5.56 -18.22
N SER A 55 -1.01 -5.78 -17.20
CA SER A 55 -1.10 -7.07 -16.52
C SER A 55 -1.89 -8.10 -17.34
N PRO A 56 -1.44 -9.37 -17.39
CA PRO A 56 -2.20 -10.47 -18.00
C PRO A 56 -3.61 -10.66 -17.43
N THR A 57 -3.81 -10.38 -16.14
CA THR A 57 -5.10 -10.50 -15.46
C THR A 57 -5.29 -9.38 -14.45
N PHE A 58 -6.56 -9.00 -14.20
CA PHE A 58 -6.91 -8.06 -13.13
C PHE A 58 -6.44 -8.53 -11.75
N PHE A 59 -6.43 -9.85 -11.54
CA PHE A 59 -6.08 -10.48 -10.28
C PHE A 59 -4.64 -10.17 -9.83
N GLN A 60 -3.71 -10.17 -10.79
CA GLN A 60 -2.28 -10.03 -10.51
C GLN A 60 -1.92 -8.69 -9.84
N PRO A 61 -2.23 -7.51 -10.40
CA PRO A 61 -2.00 -6.23 -9.73
C PRO A 61 -2.72 -6.09 -8.40
N TRP A 62 -3.95 -6.60 -8.32
CA TRP A 62 -4.77 -6.52 -7.12
C TRP A 62 -4.07 -7.23 -5.94
N PHE A 63 -3.70 -8.49 -6.11
CA PHE A 63 -3.07 -9.29 -5.07
C PHE A 63 -1.65 -8.82 -4.73
N LEU A 64 -0.88 -8.41 -5.74
CA LEU A 64 0.43 -7.81 -5.49
C LEU A 64 0.30 -6.53 -4.66
N GLY A 65 -0.65 -5.66 -5.00
CA GLY A 65 -0.83 -4.40 -4.29
C GLY A 65 -1.28 -4.59 -2.84
N THR A 66 -2.25 -5.47 -2.58
CA THR A 66 -2.69 -5.76 -1.22
C THR A 66 -1.59 -6.40 -0.37
N ALA A 67 -0.79 -7.29 -0.95
CA ALA A 67 0.33 -7.91 -0.25
C ALA A 67 1.42 -6.91 0.12
N ILE A 68 1.83 -6.04 -0.82
CA ILE A 68 2.81 -4.97 -0.54
C ILE A 68 2.26 -4.04 0.54
N LEU A 69 0.98 -3.65 0.44
CA LEU A 69 0.36 -2.77 1.43
C LEU A 69 0.33 -3.41 2.82
N ALA A 70 0.11 -4.73 2.92
CA ALA A 70 0.17 -5.45 4.19
C ALA A 70 1.58 -5.43 4.81
N VAL A 71 2.62 -5.63 3.98
CA VAL A 71 4.02 -5.56 4.42
C VAL A 71 4.38 -4.14 4.85
N LEU A 72 4.09 -3.13 4.02
CA LEU A 72 4.36 -1.73 4.34
C LEU A 72 3.55 -1.26 5.54
N GLY A 73 2.31 -1.75 5.72
CA GLY A 73 1.50 -1.50 6.91
C GLY A 73 2.15 -2.04 8.17
N CYS A 74 2.68 -3.27 8.14
CA CYS A 74 3.44 -3.82 9.26
C CYS A 74 4.69 -2.99 9.57
N VAL A 75 5.44 -2.59 8.54
CA VAL A 75 6.62 -1.72 8.72
C VAL A 75 6.20 -0.37 9.32
N ALA A 76 5.12 0.23 8.82
CA ALA A 76 4.68 1.52 9.32
C ALA A 76 4.21 1.47 10.78
N SER A 77 3.47 0.42 11.13
CA SER A 77 3.06 0.11 12.50
C SER A 77 4.26 -0.01 13.45
N LEU A 78 5.32 -0.72 13.05
CA LEU A 78 6.53 -0.88 13.88
C LEU A 78 7.35 0.42 13.98
N VAL A 79 7.63 1.04 12.85
CA VAL A 79 8.64 2.12 12.75
C VAL A 79 8.07 3.48 13.11
N PHE A 80 6.86 3.80 12.66
CA PHE A 80 6.28 5.15 12.85
C PHE A 80 5.31 5.22 14.03
N PHE A 81 4.68 4.11 14.41
CA PHE A 81 3.66 4.10 15.45
C PHE A 81 4.02 3.27 16.69
N ALA A 82 5.20 2.63 16.69
CA ALA A 82 5.69 1.78 17.79
C ALA A 82 4.64 0.75 18.28
N GLU A 83 3.81 0.24 17.37
CA GLU A 83 2.75 -0.70 17.70
C GLU A 83 3.32 -2.10 17.93
N VAL A 84 2.77 -2.79 18.93
CA VAL A 84 3.08 -4.21 19.16
C VAL A 84 2.41 -5.04 18.07
N ILE A 85 3.22 -5.61 17.18
CA ILE A 85 2.75 -6.52 16.13
C ILE A 85 2.90 -7.97 16.59
N THR A 86 1.80 -8.71 16.56
CA THR A 86 1.80 -10.14 16.86
C THR A 86 2.43 -10.95 15.74
N ILE A 87 3.01 -12.10 16.09
CA ILE A 87 3.59 -13.03 15.11
C ILE A 87 2.59 -13.43 14.02
N THR A 88 1.30 -13.53 14.37
CA THR A 88 0.21 -13.84 13.43
C THR A 88 0.05 -12.79 12.33
N LYS A 89 0.21 -11.50 12.64
CA LYS A 89 0.14 -10.41 11.66
C LYS A 89 1.35 -10.43 10.72
N ILE A 90 2.55 -10.69 11.27
CA ILE A 90 3.79 -10.80 10.49
C ILE A 90 3.69 -11.98 9.51
N LEU A 91 3.28 -13.16 10.01
CA LEU A 91 3.08 -14.34 9.16
C LEU A 91 2.00 -14.12 8.12
N GLY A 92 0.89 -13.45 8.48
CA GLY A 92 -0.17 -13.10 7.53
C GLY A 92 0.34 -12.22 6.38
N ALA A 93 1.11 -11.18 6.68
CA ALA A 93 1.72 -10.32 5.66
C ALA A 93 2.72 -11.08 4.77
N ALA A 94 3.55 -11.94 5.37
CA ALA A 94 4.50 -12.76 4.63
C ALA A 94 3.81 -13.76 3.70
N LEU A 95 2.75 -14.45 4.16
CA LEU A 95 1.96 -15.38 3.35
C LEU A 95 1.20 -14.67 2.24
N ALA A 96 0.68 -13.46 2.48
CA ALA A 96 0.06 -12.65 1.45
C ALA A 96 1.06 -12.28 0.34
N LEU A 97 2.28 -11.89 0.71
CA LEU A 97 3.35 -11.61 -0.25
C LEU A 97 3.79 -12.86 -1.04
N ALA A 98 3.99 -13.98 -0.35
CA ALA A 98 4.32 -15.24 -1.01
C ALA A 98 3.23 -15.66 -2.01
N GLY A 99 1.96 -15.60 -1.60
CA GLY A 99 0.82 -15.86 -2.48
C GLY A 99 0.78 -14.92 -3.68
N ALA A 100 1.00 -13.62 -3.48
CA ALA A 100 1.05 -12.66 -4.56
C ALA A 100 2.19 -12.94 -5.57
N VAL A 101 3.38 -13.31 -5.09
CA VAL A 101 4.51 -13.67 -5.95
C VAL A 101 4.20 -14.92 -6.78
N LEU A 102 3.57 -15.94 -6.17
CA LEU A 102 3.16 -17.16 -6.89
C LEU A 102 2.15 -16.89 -8.01
N LEU A 103 1.37 -15.81 -7.92
CA LEU A 103 0.42 -15.40 -8.96
C LEU A 103 1.09 -14.61 -10.10
N ILE A 104 2.30 -14.10 -9.87
CA ILE A 104 3.10 -13.37 -10.88
C ILE A 104 3.89 -14.35 -11.75
N LEU A 105 4.42 -15.42 -11.14
CA LEU A 105 5.16 -16.50 -11.80
C LEU A 105 4.26 -17.30 -12.76
#